data_AF-A0A1Y2CHD5-F1
#
_entry.id   AF-A0A1Y2CHD5-F1
#
_cell.length_a   1.000
_cell.length_b   1.000
_cell.length_c   1.000
_cell.angle_alpha   90.00
_cell.angle_beta   90.00
_cell.angle_gamma   90.00
#
_symmetry.space_group_name_H-M   'P 1'
#
loop_
_entity.id
_entity.type
_entity.pdbx_description
1 polymer ?
#
loop_
_entity_poly.entity_id
_entity_poly.type
_entity_poly.pdbx_seq_one_letter_code
_entity_poly.pdbx_strand_id
1 'polypeptide(L)'
;MEPTGLLKPKAIITDFLSGLGQSDFWQIAAKYYQTIKGQPKRYVTKDLKIAGQVDDAYSFGKYPNNANDANWNDIPLIINQHIKAGKLPSDTNSYYVVLGDDTVVEGPADSGSCAAYCGYHTSVKSDQVSAAQYNYTTGIIPDQPDYVYTWVGNSDACGLNGYIGCGGDTVSPNGNRGVDAMLSPLAHELAEGSSNPNTYDGPGGSGWNNADGYENGDNCAYIYGSNRKFDWFGGFHYNQEWNGRKYQIQQLWDPETQLCGPSYKKAASDCAALAKVFPTLNFGDDCCNSGYADCTNGVVTAIDVRGNKLSGELLPLIDQIVYHFPWLNSLRLGSNHFTANQFPDRICELLFLQTLSLNSLPITNAQLPDCLFILFQLESFSMTSSGLVGEIPAFDFENFAPLKRLILSNNNLTGSIPTSLAKKDTLTYLFLNGNSNLSGPVPNGFNGFGGLSASPLANVPYCDLTGTKLCIPKGYTGPTCGAPAC
;
A
#
# COMPACT_ATOMS: atom_id res chain seq x y z
N MET A 1 -27.51 -22.99 26.88
CA MET A 1 -26.65 -21.83 26.57
C MET A 1 -25.35 -22.40 26.05
N GLU A 2 -25.13 -22.35 24.73
CA GLU A 2 -23.86 -22.79 24.14
C GLU A 2 -22.76 -21.77 24.45
N PRO A 3 -21.57 -22.20 24.91
CA PRO A 3 -20.47 -21.33 25.22
C PRO A 3 -19.65 -21.07 23.94
N THR A 4 -19.73 -19.83 23.43
CA THR A 4 -18.68 -19.04 22.74
C THR A 4 -19.41 -18.10 21.77
N GLY A 5 -19.36 -16.80 22.03
CA GLY A 5 -19.96 -15.77 21.18
C GLY A 5 -19.26 -15.55 19.82
N LEU A 6 -18.79 -16.62 19.18
CA LEU A 6 -18.26 -16.60 17.82
C LEU A 6 -19.43 -16.76 16.84
N LEU A 7 -19.61 -15.77 15.97
CA LEU A 7 -20.64 -15.81 14.92
C LEU A 7 -20.31 -16.93 13.92
N LYS A 8 -21.33 -17.65 13.44
CA LYS A 8 -21.14 -18.79 12.52
C LYS A 8 -20.53 -18.31 11.18
N PRO A 9 -19.54 -19.01 10.60
CA PRO A 9 -18.89 -18.68 9.31
C PRO A 9 -19.85 -18.21 8.21
N LYS A 10 -20.94 -18.96 8.03
CA LYS A 10 -21.97 -18.71 7.02
C LYS A 10 -22.63 -17.34 7.14
N ALA A 11 -22.84 -16.84 8.36
CA ALA A 11 -23.45 -15.54 8.58
C ALA A 11 -22.53 -14.40 8.12
N ILE A 12 -21.22 -14.52 8.35
CA ILE A 12 -20.22 -13.54 7.91
C ILE A 12 -20.22 -13.46 6.39
N ILE A 13 -20.19 -14.61 5.71
CA ILE A 13 -20.21 -14.70 4.24
C ILE A 13 -21.53 -14.16 3.66
N THR A 14 -22.68 -14.51 4.26
CA THR A 14 -23.99 -13.99 3.83
C THR A 14 -24.05 -12.47 3.95
N ASP A 15 -23.63 -11.92 5.09
CA ASP A 15 -23.61 -10.47 5.32
C ASP A 15 -22.67 -9.77 4.34
N PHE A 16 -21.49 -10.34 4.09
CA PHE A 16 -20.54 -9.87 3.10
C PHE A 16 -21.18 -9.80 1.70
N LEU A 17 -21.67 -10.93 1.18
CA LEU A 17 -22.25 -11.02 -0.17
C LEU A 17 -23.49 -10.13 -0.34
N SER A 18 -24.30 -9.94 0.71
CA SER A 18 -25.50 -9.10 0.65
C SER A 18 -25.23 -7.61 0.45
N GLY A 19 -24.07 -7.11 0.90
CA GLY A 19 -23.66 -5.71 0.71
C GLY A 19 -22.66 -5.52 -0.43
N LEU A 20 -22.05 -6.60 -0.93
CA LEU A 20 -21.00 -6.53 -1.94
C LEU A 20 -21.43 -5.72 -3.17
N GLY A 21 -22.60 -6.00 -3.75
CA GLY A 21 -23.10 -5.29 -4.93
C GLY A 21 -23.25 -3.76 -4.78
N GLN A 22 -23.42 -3.29 -3.55
CA GLN A 22 -23.55 -1.86 -3.22
C GLN A 22 -22.23 -1.22 -2.76
N SER A 23 -21.17 -2.01 -2.58
CA SER A 23 -19.88 -1.53 -2.07
C SER A 23 -19.12 -0.68 -3.09
N ASP A 24 -18.24 0.21 -2.60
CA ASP A 24 -17.34 1.00 -3.46
C ASP A 24 -16.40 0.10 -4.28
N PHE A 25 -16.05 -1.08 -3.74
CA PHE A 25 -15.32 -2.11 -4.47
C PHE A 25 -16.09 -2.55 -5.73
N TRP A 26 -17.36 -2.91 -5.59
CA TRP A 26 -18.18 -3.41 -6.70
C TRP A 26 -18.57 -2.33 -7.71
N GLN A 27 -18.52 -1.05 -7.31
CA GLN A 27 -18.68 0.04 -8.26
C GLN A 27 -17.59 0.05 -9.33
N ILE A 28 -16.37 -0.37 -8.99
CA ILE A 28 -15.29 -0.55 -9.97
C ILE A 28 -15.53 -1.81 -10.79
N ALA A 29 -15.87 -2.94 -10.14
CA ALA A 29 -16.22 -4.19 -10.83
C ALA A 29 -17.26 -3.96 -11.94
N ALA A 30 -18.20 -3.03 -11.75
CA ALA A 30 -19.22 -2.68 -12.74
C ALA A 30 -18.75 -1.87 -13.97
N LYS A 31 -17.53 -1.29 -13.96
CA LYS A 31 -16.96 -0.48 -15.07
C LYS A 31 -16.45 -1.31 -16.26
N TYR A 32 -16.62 -2.59 -16.13
CA TYR A 32 -15.67 -3.58 -16.53
C TYR A 32 -16.49 -4.53 -17.40
N TYR A 33 -15.94 -4.91 -18.55
CA TYR A 33 -16.75 -5.48 -19.62
C TYR A 33 -16.02 -6.57 -20.38
N GLN A 34 -16.79 -7.60 -20.73
CA GLN A 34 -16.33 -8.59 -21.68
C GLN A 34 -16.30 -7.97 -23.07
N THR A 35 -15.21 -8.19 -23.81
CA THR A 35 -15.14 -7.88 -25.24
C THR A 35 -14.75 -9.13 -26.00
N ILE A 36 -15.64 -9.57 -26.87
CA ILE A 36 -15.33 -10.55 -27.91
C ILE A 36 -15.32 -9.80 -29.23
N LYS A 37 -14.29 -10.00 -30.04
CA LYS A 37 -14.13 -9.30 -31.33
C LYS A 37 -15.38 -9.50 -32.19
N GLY A 38 -16.11 -8.42 -32.45
CA GLY A 38 -17.34 -8.42 -33.27
C GLY A 38 -18.65 -8.54 -32.49
N GLN A 39 -18.63 -8.66 -31.16
CA GLN A 39 -19.82 -8.71 -30.30
C GLN A 39 -20.01 -7.41 -29.48
N PRO A 40 -21.25 -7.09 -29.05
CA PRO A 40 -21.50 -6.00 -28.11
C PRO A 40 -20.78 -6.21 -26.77
N LYS A 41 -20.38 -5.11 -26.11
CA LYS A 41 -19.83 -5.16 -24.75
C LYS A 41 -20.88 -5.67 -23.77
N ARG A 42 -20.49 -6.62 -22.90
CA ARG A 42 -21.31 -7.07 -21.76
C ARG A 42 -20.69 -6.51 -20.47
N TYR A 43 -21.47 -5.71 -19.73
CA TYR A 43 -21.02 -5.09 -18.49
C TYR A 43 -21.41 -5.93 -17.28
N VAL A 44 -20.57 -5.90 -16.25
CA VAL A 44 -20.91 -6.40 -14.91
C VAL A 44 -22.05 -5.58 -14.31
N THR A 45 -23.01 -6.25 -13.69
CA THR A 45 -24.13 -5.60 -13.00
C THR A 45 -23.81 -5.32 -11.55
N LYS A 46 -24.36 -4.24 -10.98
CA LYS A 46 -24.20 -3.93 -9.55
C LYS A 46 -25.14 -4.75 -8.64
N ASP A 47 -26.12 -5.45 -9.21
CA ASP A 47 -27.15 -6.14 -8.45
C ASP A 47 -26.79 -7.60 -8.17
N LEU A 48 -25.85 -7.84 -7.24
CA LEU A 48 -25.57 -9.19 -6.74
C LEU A 48 -26.62 -9.62 -5.71
N LYS A 49 -27.23 -10.79 -5.88
CA LYS A 49 -28.23 -11.35 -4.96
C LYS A 49 -27.94 -12.82 -4.68
N ILE A 50 -27.99 -13.18 -3.40
CA ILE A 50 -27.86 -14.58 -2.98
C ILE A 50 -29.19 -15.29 -3.29
N ALA A 51 -29.17 -16.23 -4.23
CA ALA A 51 -30.35 -17.00 -4.64
C ALA A 51 -30.56 -18.28 -3.81
N GLY A 52 -29.49 -18.82 -3.21
CA GLY A 52 -29.54 -20.02 -2.37
C GLY A 52 -28.18 -20.29 -1.73
N GLN A 53 -28.18 -21.10 -0.67
CA GLN A 53 -26.97 -21.55 0.01
C GLN A 53 -27.19 -22.92 0.66
N VAL A 54 -26.19 -23.78 0.61
CA VAL A 54 -26.24 -25.13 1.17
C VAL A 54 -24.87 -25.48 1.75
N ASP A 55 -24.85 -26.24 2.85
CA ASP A 55 -23.61 -26.80 3.38
C ASP A 55 -23.40 -28.19 2.75
N ASP A 56 -22.23 -28.41 2.16
CA ASP A 56 -21.84 -29.72 1.66
C ASP A 56 -21.14 -30.51 2.77
N ALA A 57 -21.56 -31.76 2.98
CA ALA A 57 -21.02 -32.61 4.04
C ALA A 57 -19.85 -33.47 3.53
N TYR A 58 -18.91 -32.86 2.81
CA TYR A 58 -17.78 -33.52 2.15
C TYR A 58 -18.22 -34.64 1.20
N SER A 59 -19.17 -34.35 0.31
CA SER A 59 -19.72 -35.34 -0.63
C SER A 59 -18.66 -35.99 -1.52
N PHE A 60 -17.54 -35.30 -1.74
CA PHE A 60 -16.35 -35.78 -2.46
C PHE A 60 -15.11 -35.89 -1.56
N GLY A 61 -15.30 -35.94 -0.24
CA GLY A 61 -14.22 -36.00 0.74
C GLY A 61 -13.58 -34.65 1.05
N LYS A 62 -12.51 -34.67 1.84
CA LYS A 62 -11.80 -33.48 2.32
C LYS A 62 -10.66 -33.02 1.41
N TYR A 63 -10.39 -33.73 0.31
CA TYR A 63 -9.30 -33.44 -0.62
C TYR A 63 -9.88 -33.12 -2.00
N PRO A 64 -10.54 -31.96 -2.19
CA PRO A 64 -11.12 -31.61 -3.48
C PRO A 64 -10.00 -31.50 -4.53
N ASN A 65 -10.27 -32.00 -5.74
CA ASN A 65 -9.35 -32.00 -6.89
C ASN A 65 -8.01 -32.74 -6.60
N ASN A 66 -8.05 -33.84 -5.84
CA ASN A 66 -6.87 -34.66 -5.56
C ASN A 66 -6.25 -35.19 -6.88
N ALA A 67 -4.93 -35.05 -7.04
CA ALA A 67 -4.21 -35.50 -8.23
C ALA A 67 -4.38 -37.00 -8.54
N ASN A 68 -4.77 -37.81 -7.54
CA ASN A 68 -5.06 -39.23 -7.64
C ASN A 68 -6.55 -39.56 -7.84
N ASP A 69 -7.43 -38.57 -7.87
CA ASP A 69 -8.84 -38.75 -8.24
C ASP A 69 -8.95 -38.90 -9.75
N ALA A 70 -9.76 -39.86 -10.21
CA ALA A 70 -10.07 -40.05 -11.63
C ALA A 70 -10.80 -38.83 -12.22
N ASN A 71 -11.39 -37.99 -11.35
CA ASN A 71 -12.10 -36.77 -11.65
C ASN A 71 -11.35 -35.58 -11.08
N TRP A 72 -10.41 -35.03 -11.86
CA TRP A 72 -9.65 -33.83 -11.52
C TRP A 72 -10.50 -32.53 -11.31
N ASN A 73 -11.83 -32.62 -11.16
CA ASN A 73 -12.79 -31.51 -11.11
C ASN A 73 -13.99 -31.80 -10.17
N ASP A 74 -13.76 -31.84 -8.85
CA ASP A 74 -14.79 -32.10 -7.83
C ASP A 74 -15.75 -30.92 -7.63
N ILE A 75 -15.26 -29.69 -7.78
CA ILE A 75 -16.02 -28.46 -7.53
C ILE A 75 -17.32 -28.37 -8.36
N PRO A 76 -17.31 -28.50 -9.70
CA PRO A 76 -18.54 -28.49 -10.48
C PRO A 76 -19.46 -29.70 -10.19
N LEU A 77 -18.91 -30.84 -9.76
CA LEU A 77 -19.70 -32.02 -9.38
C LEU A 77 -20.49 -31.77 -8.09
N ILE A 78 -19.87 -31.15 -7.09
CA ILE A 78 -20.51 -30.72 -5.84
C ILE A 78 -21.70 -29.78 -6.15
N ILE A 79 -21.46 -28.76 -6.98
CA ILE A 79 -22.50 -27.80 -7.39
C ILE A 79 -23.67 -28.53 -8.07
N ASN A 80 -23.38 -29.33 -9.10
CA ASN A 80 -24.39 -30.05 -9.87
C ASN A 80 -25.22 -31.02 -9.01
N GLN A 81 -24.60 -31.67 -8.03
CA GLN A 81 -25.30 -32.54 -7.09
C GLN A 81 -26.36 -31.78 -6.29
N HIS A 82 -26.03 -30.58 -5.79
CA HIS A 82 -26.98 -29.76 -5.02
C HIS A 82 -28.06 -29.12 -5.88
N ILE A 83 -27.75 -28.75 -7.13
CA ILE A 83 -28.76 -28.31 -8.11
C ILE A 83 -29.75 -29.44 -8.39
N LYS A 84 -29.27 -30.65 -8.72
CA LYS A 84 -30.12 -31.83 -8.98
C LYS A 84 -30.96 -32.24 -7.78
N ALA A 85 -30.45 -32.01 -6.57
CA ALA A 85 -31.18 -32.24 -5.33
C ALA A 85 -32.20 -31.12 -4.99
N GLY A 86 -32.29 -30.06 -5.81
CA GLY A 86 -33.19 -28.92 -5.58
C GLY A 86 -32.77 -28.02 -4.41
N LYS A 87 -31.52 -28.12 -3.93
CA LYS A 87 -30.99 -27.33 -2.81
C LYS A 87 -30.37 -26.00 -3.26
N LEU A 88 -29.91 -25.94 -4.51
CA LEU A 88 -29.48 -24.73 -5.18
C LEU A 88 -30.36 -24.49 -6.42
N PRO A 89 -30.71 -23.23 -6.72
CA PRO A 89 -31.45 -22.92 -7.94
C PRO A 89 -30.57 -23.19 -9.16
N SER A 90 -31.19 -23.59 -10.27
CA SER A 90 -30.55 -23.66 -11.58
C SER A 90 -30.87 -22.40 -12.36
N ASP A 91 -29.87 -21.58 -12.66
CA ASP A 91 -30.01 -20.34 -13.44
C ASP A 91 -28.75 -20.10 -14.26
N THR A 92 -28.92 -19.85 -15.55
CA THR A 92 -27.83 -19.60 -16.52
C THR A 92 -27.18 -18.23 -16.36
N ASN A 93 -27.75 -17.36 -15.52
CA ASN A 93 -27.15 -16.10 -15.09
C ASN A 93 -26.55 -16.15 -13.68
N SER A 94 -26.53 -17.32 -13.04
CA SER A 94 -26.01 -17.47 -11.67
C SER A 94 -24.52 -17.80 -11.63
N TYR A 95 -23.89 -17.31 -10.55
CA TYR A 95 -22.53 -17.64 -10.15
C TYR A 95 -22.59 -18.56 -8.93
N TYR A 96 -21.91 -19.71 -9.02
CA TYR A 96 -21.86 -20.67 -7.93
C TYR A 96 -20.52 -20.55 -7.22
N VAL A 97 -20.56 -20.34 -5.90
CA VAL A 97 -19.35 -20.21 -5.09
C VAL A 97 -19.23 -21.43 -4.20
N VAL A 98 -18.07 -22.07 -4.23
CA VAL A 98 -17.68 -23.13 -3.28
C VAL A 98 -16.58 -22.58 -2.39
N LEU A 99 -16.80 -22.62 -1.08
CA LEU A 99 -15.86 -22.13 -0.07
C LEU A 99 -15.37 -23.30 0.77
N GLY A 100 -14.06 -23.36 1.01
CA GLY A 100 -13.47 -24.34 1.92
C GLY A 100 -13.86 -24.08 3.39
N ASP A 101 -14.02 -25.14 4.17
CA ASP A 101 -13.96 -25.04 5.63
C ASP A 101 -12.54 -25.31 6.14
N ASP A 102 -12.31 -25.02 7.43
CA ASP A 102 -11.00 -25.12 8.09
C ASP A 102 -10.45 -26.56 8.19
N THR A 103 -11.25 -27.56 7.80
CA THR A 103 -10.85 -28.97 7.79
C THR A 103 -10.71 -29.58 6.40
N VAL A 104 -10.97 -28.81 5.34
CA VAL A 104 -10.61 -29.19 3.97
C VAL A 104 -9.08 -29.27 3.87
N VAL A 105 -8.56 -30.08 2.95
CA VAL A 105 -7.14 -30.20 2.69
C VAL A 105 -6.85 -29.61 1.32
N GLU A 106 -6.17 -28.47 1.34
CA GLU A 106 -6.07 -27.52 0.23
C GLU A 106 -4.75 -27.62 -0.57
N GLY A 107 -4.09 -28.78 -0.47
CA GLY A 107 -2.78 -29.04 -1.06
C GLY A 107 -1.61 -28.76 -0.10
N PRO A 108 -0.37 -29.13 -0.46
CA PRO A 108 0.81 -28.83 0.34
C PRO A 108 1.11 -27.32 0.29
N ALA A 109 1.81 -26.80 1.31
CA ALA A 109 2.07 -25.36 1.50
C ALA A 109 2.89 -24.68 0.37
N ASP A 110 3.28 -25.41 -0.68
CA ASP A 110 4.05 -24.99 -1.84
C ASP A 110 3.32 -25.20 -3.19
N SER A 111 2.08 -25.67 -3.20
CA SER A 111 1.22 -25.72 -4.41
C SER A 111 -0.28 -25.64 -4.08
N GLY A 112 -1.12 -25.17 -5.01
CA GLY A 112 -2.57 -25.04 -4.80
C GLY A 112 -2.97 -23.79 -4.01
N SER A 113 -4.08 -23.82 -3.27
CA SER A 113 -4.61 -22.62 -2.60
C SER A 113 -3.81 -22.12 -1.42
N CYS A 114 -2.99 -22.99 -0.83
CA CYS A 114 -2.15 -22.64 0.30
C CYS A 114 -0.87 -21.88 -0.08
N ALA A 115 -0.54 -21.77 -1.38
CA ALA A 115 0.79 -21.35 -1.83
C ALA A 115 0.83 -20.52 -3.12
N ALA A 116 -0.09 -20.77 -4.06
CA ALA A 116 0.00 -20.22 -5.42
C ALA A 116 -1.15 -19.27 -5.78
N TYR A 117 -2.38 -19.58 -5.36
CA TYR A 117 -3.58 -18.77 -5.70
C TYR A 117 -4.69 -19.01 -4.68
N CYS A 118 -5.24 -17.99 -4.03
CA CYS A 118 -6.22 -18.17 -2.94
C CYS A 118 -7.65 -18.53 -3.38
N GLY A 119 -7.88 -18.46 -4.67
CA GLY A 119 -9.11 -18.88 -5.32
C GLY A 119 -8.85 -19.03 -6.80
N TYR A 120 -9.88 -19.48 -7.50
CA TYR A 120 -9.96 -19.39 -8.95
C TYR A 120 -11.42 -19.37 -9.36
N HIS A 121 -11.69 -18.84 -10.54
CA HIS A 121 -12.98 -18.93 -11.19
C HIS A 121 -12.84 -19.58 -12.57
N THR A 122 -13.91 -20.21 -13.05
CA THR A 122 -14.02 -20.74 -14.42
C THR A 122 -15.48 -21.04 -14.74
N SER A 123 -15.75 -21.64 -15.90
CA SER A 123 -17.11 -22.02 -16.30
C SER A 123 -17.19 -23.44 -16.82
N VAL A 124 -18.42 -24.00 -16.82
CA VAL A 124 -18.68 -25.36 -17.29
C VAL A 124 -20.02 -25.44 -18.01
N LYS A 125 -20.14 -26.36 -18.96
CA LYS A 125 -21.44 -26.79 -19.50
C LYS A 125 -21.97 -27.97 -18.71
N SER A 126 -23.24 -27.92 -18.34
CA SER A 126 -23.93 -28.91 -17.50
C SER A 126 -23.95 -30.32 -18.11
N ASP A 127 -23.90 -30.43 -19.44
CA ASP A 127 -23.78 -31.68 -20.20
C ASP A 127 -22.35 -32.26 -20.23
N GLN A 128 -21.34 -31.46 -19.87
CA GLN A 128 -19.94 -31.86 -19.74
C GLN A 128 -19.53 -32.19 -18.29
N VAL A 129 -20.44 -32.07 -17.33
CA VAL A 129 -20.22 -32.46 -15.92
C VAL A 129 -20.49 -33.97 -15.77
N SER A 130 -19.54 -34.80 -16.21
CA SER A 130 -19.56 -36.25 -15.97
C SER A 130 -18.26 -36.70 -15.29
N ALA A 131 -18.37 -37.71 -14.42
CA ALA A 131 -17.27 -38.30 -13.63
C ALA A 131 -16.29 -39.14 -14.48
N ALA A 132 -16.06 -38.77 -15.74
CA ALA A 132 -15.11 -39.43 -16.62
C ALA A 132 -14.44 -38.42 -17.57
N GLN A 133 -13.17 -38.14 -17.30
CA GLN A 133 -12.11 -37.69 -18.20
C GLN A 133 -12.41 -36.58 -19.23
N TYR A 134 -11.79 -35.42 -18.97
CA TYR A 134 -10.92 -34.69 -19.89
C TYR A 134 -11.16 -34.93 -21.39
N ASN A 135 -12.09 -34.16 -21.94
CA ASN A 135 -11.93 -33.59 -23.27
C ASN A 135 -12.45 -32.15 -23.27
N TYR A 136 -12.03 -31.38 -22.26
CA TYR A 136 -12.12 -29.93 -22.34
C TYR A 136 -11.16 -29.51 -23.44
N THR A 137 -11.67 -29.27 -24.65
CA THR A 137 -11.08 -28.18 -25.43
C THR A 137 -11.17 -26.96 -24.52
N THR A 138 -10.03 -26.54 -23.98
CA THR A 138 -9.80 -25.29 -23.26
C THR A 138 -10.08 -24.13 -24.22
N GLY A 139 -11.32 -23.97 -24.64
CA GLY A 139 -11.72 -23.08 -25.70
C GLY A 139 -12.93 -23.60 -26.46
N ILE A 140 -13.80 -22.64 -26.80
CA ILE A 140 -14.89 -22.69 -27.79
C ILE A 140 -16.22 -23.11 -27.14
N ILE A 141 -17.18 -22.22 -26.86
CA ILE A 141 -17.78 -21.18 -27.72
C ILE A 141 -18.08 -19.91 -26.87
N PRO A 142 -17.77 -18.69 -27.37
CA PRO A 142 -17.86 -17.42 -26.63
C PRO A 142 -19.22 -16.97 -26.05
N ASP A 143 -20.29 -17.76 -26.08
CA ASP A 143 -21.64 -17.19 -25.92
C ASP A 143 -22.53 -17.72 -24.79
N GLN A 144 -22.43 -18.95 -24.24
CA GLN A 144 -23.28 -19.40 -23.10
C GLN A 144 -22.70 -20.61 -22.32
N PRO A 145 -21.97 -20.43 -21.21
CA PRO A 145 -21.79 -21.51 -20.23
C PRO A 145 -23.13 -21.77 -19.52
N ASP A 146 -23.37 -23.01 -19.08
CA ASP A 146 -24.58 -23.29 -18.28
C ASP A 146 -24.48 -22.66 -16.89
N TYR A 147 -23.26 -22.59 -16.35
CA TYR A 147 -22.95 -21.74 -15.21
C TYR A 147 -21.46 -21.46 -15.06
N VAL A 148 -21.18 -20.39 -14.32
CA VAL A 148 -19.85 -19.96 -13.90
C VAL A 148 -19.69 -20.31 -12.43
N TYR A 149 -18.49 -20.74 -12.04
CA TYR A 149 -18.23 -21.10 -10.67
C TYR A 149 -16.85 -20.65 -10.20
N THR A 150 -16.78 -20.45 -8.89
CA THR A 150 -15.57 -20.05 -8.18
C THR A 150 -15.33 -21.03 -7.06
N TRP A 151 -14.05 -21.32 -6.81
CA TRP A 151 -13.61 -21.92 -5.56
C TRP A 151 -12.67 -20.96 -4.83
N VAL A 152 -12.88 -20.81 -3.53
CA VAL A 152 -11.99 -20.05 -2.65
C VAL A 152 -11.60 -20.94 -1.48
N GLY A 153 -10.29 -21.01 -1.27
CA GLY A 153 -9.69 -21.78 -0.20
C GLY A 153 -9.70 -21.05 1.14
N ASN A 154 -9.86 -21.81 2.23
CA ASN A 154 -9.81 -21.32 3.59
C ASN A 154 -8.38 -21.39 4.14
N SER A 155 -7.78 -20.22 4.40
CA SER A 155 -6.42 -20.16 4.94
C SER A 155 -6.20 -20.89 6.28
N ASP A 156 -7.24 -21.13 7.10
CA ASP A 156 -7.12 -21.95 8.32
C ASP A 156 -6.79 -23.42 7.99
N ALA A 157 -7.24 -23.93 6.84
CA ALA A 157 -6.93 -25.28 6.35
C ALA A 157 -5.45 -25.45 5.95
N CYS A 158 -4.77 -24.34 5.68
CA CYS A 158 -3.39 -24.30 5.18
C CYS A 158 -2.33 -24.15 6.30
N GLY A 159 -2.76 -24.16 7.57
CA GLY A 159 -1.89 -23.92 8.72
C GLY A 159 -1.30 -22.50 8.76
N LEU A 160 -0.27 -22.29 9.58
CA LEU A 160 0.27 -20.95 9.89
C LEU A 160 0.76 -20.14 8.68
N ASN A 161 1.10 -20.78 7.56
CA ASN A 161 1.65 -20.10 6.37
C ASN A 161 0.56 -19.69 5.37
N GLY A 162 -0.59 -20.36 5.33
CA GLY A 162 -1.67 -20.02 4.39
C GLY A 162 -2.32 -18.68 4.67
N TYR A 163 -2.22 -18.18 5.90
CA TYR A 163 -2.72 -16.86 6.30
C TYR A 163 -2.10 -15.71 5.52
N ILE A 164 -0.82 -15.82 5.18
CA ILE A 164 -0.07 -14.76 4.49
C ILE A 164 -0.44 -14.73 3.00
N GLY A 165 -0.75 -15.90 2.42
CA GLY A 165 -1.06 -16.04 1.00
C GLY A 165 -2.34 -15.33 0.57
N CYS A 166 -3.39 -15.35 1.41
CA CYS A 166 -4.71 -14.79 1.08
C CYS A 166 -4.96 -13.38 1.63
N GLY A 167 -3.88 -12.73 2.11
CA GLY A 167 -3.86 -11.35 2.56
C GLY A 167 -4.77 -11.03 3.76
N GLY A 168 -5.03 -12.03 4.60
CA GLY A 168 -5.72 -11.87 5.88
C GLY A 168 -4.79 -11.36 6.98
N ASP A 169 -5.31 -10.48 7.85
CA ASP A 169 -4.62 -10.11 9.08
C ASP A 169 -4.60 -11.30 10.08
N THR A 170 -3.59 -11.33 10.95
CA THR A 170 -3.53 -12.32 12.03
C THR A 170 -4.63 -12.09 13.08
N VAL A 171 -5.28 -10.94 13.10
CA VAL A 171 -6.45 -10.68 13.94
C VAL A 171 -7.61 -10.38 13.00
N SER A 172 -8.76 -11.01 13.23
CA SER A 172 -9.88 -10.97 12.27
C SER A 172 -11.00 -10.02 12.71
N PRO A 173 -11.56 -9.22 11.78
CA PRO A 173 -12.63 -8.28 12.08
C PRO A 173 -13.94 -8.93 12.53
N ASN A 174 -14.20 -10.18 12.12
CA ASN A 174 -15.46 -10.88 12.39
C ASN A 174 -15.31 -12.06 13.34
N GLY A 175 -14.15 -12.20 13.99
CA GLY A 175 -13.87 -13.27 14.96
C GLY A 175 -13.61 -14.65 14.34
N ASN A 176 -13.53 -14.74 13.01
CA ASN A 176 -13.15 -15.95 12.30
C ASN A 176 -12.11 -15.61 11.23
N ARG A 177 -10.85 -15.98 11.49
CA ARG A 177 -9.71 -15.60 10.66
C ARG A 177 -9.77 -16.22 9.28
N GLY A 178 -10.00 -17.53 9.18
CA GLY A 178 -10.10 -18.22 7.90
C GLY A 178 -11.18 -17.63 7.00
N VAL A 179 -12.36 -17.34 7.56
CA VAL A 179 -13.45 -16.71 6.83
C VAL A 179 -13.10 -15.31 6.38
N ASP A 180 -12.55 -14.46 7.26
CA ASP A 180 -12.17 -13.09 6.86
C ASP A 180 -11.11 -13.06 5.78
N ALA A 181 -10.13 -13.98 5.84
CA ALA A 181 -9.12 -14.14 4.79
C ALA A 181 -9.71 -14.61 3.45
N MET A 182 -10.80 -15.40 3.47
CA MET A 182 -11.51 -15.80 2.23
C MET A 182 -12.26 -14.66 1.56
N LEU A 183 -12.72 -13.64 2.30
CA LEU A 183 -13.62 -12.62 1.73
C LEU A 183 -12.93 -11.78 0.66
N SER A 184 -11.63 -11.49 0.81
CA SER A 184 -10.85 -10.74 -0.17
C SER A 184 -10.73 -11.46 -1.53
N PRO A 185 -10.19 -12.69 -1.60
CA PRO A 185 -10.17 -13.45 -2.84
C PRO A 185 -11.59 -13.74 -3.34
N LEU A 186 -12.56 -14.04 -2.47
CA LEU A 186 -13.96 -14.20 -2.88
C LEU A 186 -14.50 -12.98 -3.64
N ALA A 187 -14.26 -11.77 -3.14
CA ALA A 187 -14.71 -10.54 -3.80
C ALA A 187 -14.09 -10.39 -5.19
N HIS A 188 -12.80 -10.71 -5.29
CA HIS A 188 -12.02 -10.63 -6.52
C HIS A 188 -12.47 -11.67 -7.54
N GLU A 189 -12.55 -12.95 -7.16
CA GLU A 189 -13.02 -14.02 -8.06
C GLU A 189 -14.46 -13.80 -8.53
N LEU A 190 -15.32 -13.22 -7.68
CA LEU A 190 -16.66 -12.83 -8.08
C LEU A 190 -16.65 -11.68 -9.08
N ALA A 191 -15.78 -10.68 -8.89
CA ALA A 191 -15.64 -9.57 -9.83
C ALA A 191 -15.16 -10.07 -11.20
N GLU A 192 -14.12 -10.92 -11.22
CA GLU A 192 -13.57 -11.48 -12.45
C GLU A 192 -14.51 -12.46 -13.11
N GLY A 193 -15.06 -13.41 -12.36
CA GLY A 193 -16.05 -14.33 -12.88
C GLY A 193 -17.20 -13.57 -13.52
N SER A 194 -17.74 -12.53 -12.88
CA SER A 194 -18.90 -11.75 -13.34
C SER A 194 -18.68 -11.01 -14.67
N SER A 195 -17.43 -10.66 -14.98
CA SER A 195 -17.06 -9.91 -16.17
C SER A 195 -16.49 -10.80 -17.28
N ASN A 196 -15.75 -11.83 -16.90
CA ASN A 196 -15.10 -12.77 -17.78
C ASN A 196 -15.32 -14.20 -17.26
N PRO A 197 -16.41 -14.87 -17.64
CA PRO A 197 -16.73 -16.19 -17.13
C PRO A 197 -15.78 -17.31 -17.62
N ASN A 198 -14.83 -17.01 -18.51
CA ASN A 198 -13.91 -17.97 -19.10
C ASN A 198 -12.46 -17.46 -19.02
N THR A 199 -11.62 -18.16 -18.26
CA THR A 199 -10.20 -17.87 -18.08
C THR A 199 -9.35 -18.12 -19.34
N TYR A 200 -9.92 -18.75 -20.38
CA TYR A 200 -9.25 -18.95 -21.66
C TYR A 200 -9.69 -17.90 -22.70
N ASP A 201 -9.03 -16.75 -22.68
CA ASP A 201 -9.11 -15.76 -23.74
C ASP A 201 -8.06 -16.06 -24.83
N GLY A 202 -8.53 -16.60 -25.95
CA GLY A 202 -7.68 -16.81 -27.13
C GLY A 202 -7.06 -15.52 -27.68
N PRO A 203 -6.18 -15.61 -28.69
CA PRO A 203 -5.45 -14.46 -29.23
C PRO A 203 -6.44 -13.46 -29.87
N GLY A 204 -6.74 -12.40 -29.13
CA GLY A 204 -7.80 -11.45 -29.49
C GLY A 204 -8.11 -10.39 -28.44
N GLY A 205 -7.74 -10.62 -27.17
CA GLY A 205 -7.82 -9.66 -26.08
C GLY A 205 -9.26 -9.37 -25.64
N SER A 206 -9.64 -9.79 -24.44
CA SER A 206 -10.79 -9.19 -23.76
C SER A 206 -10.41 -7.77 -23.31
N GLY A 207 -11.40 -6.92 -23.04
CA GLY A 207 -11.16 -5.66 -22.32
C GLY A 207 -10.66 -5.88 -20.88
N TRP A 208 -10.63 -7.15 -20.46
CA TRP A 208 -10.17 -7.59 -19.15
C TRP A 208 -8.70 -7.94 -19.10
N ASN A 209 -8.04 -8.25 -20.22
CA ASN A 209 -6.63 -8.63 -20.18
C ASN A 209 -5.72 -7.46 -20.59
N ASN A 210 -4.55 -7.38 -19.98
CA ASN A 210 -3.51 -6.44 -20.39
C ASN A 210 -2.86 -6.90 -21.71
N ALA A 211 -1.94 -6.07 -22.24
CA ALA A 211 -1.27 -6.36 -23.50
C ALA A 211 -0.44 -7.66 -23.50
N ASP A 212 -0.06 -8.14 -22.32
CA ASP A 212 0.70 -9.36 -22.11
C ASP A 212 -0.20 -10.60 -21.89
N GLY A 213 -1.53 -10.40 -21.88
CA GLY A 213 -2.53 -11.47 -21.75
C GLY A 213 -2.92 -11.82 -20.31
N TYR A 214 -2.42 -11.10 -19.30
CA TYR A 214 -2.81 -11.29 -17.90
C TYR A 214 -4.11 -10.55 -17.58
N GLU A 215 -4.88 -11.04 -16.62
CA GLU A 215 -6.13 -10.43 -16.17
C GLU A 215 -5.84 -9.09 -15.48
N ASN A 216 -6.61 -8.06 -15.84
CA ASN A 216 -6.46 -6.72 -15.28
C ASN A 216 -6.86 -6.70 -13.80
N GLY A 217 -7.76 -7.60 -13.37
CA GLY A 217 -8.19 -7.72 -11.97
C GLY A 217 -7.04 -8.11 -11.04
N ASP A 218 -6.08 -8.89 -11.53
CA ASP A 218 -4.87 -9.29 -10.80
C ASP A 218 -3.87 -8.16 -10.57
N ASN A 219 -3.91 -7.08 -11.36
CA ASN A 219 -3.00 -5.94 -11.20
C ASN A 219 -3.08 -5.30 -9.80
N CYS A 220 -4.18 -5.53 -9.08
CA CYS A 220 -4.42 -5.03 -7.73
C CYS A 220 -4.52 -6.12 -6.67
N ALA A 221 -4.16 -7.35 -7.00
CA ALA A 221 -4.10 -8.45 -6.05
C ALA A 221 -3.26 -8.06 -4.83
N TYR A 222 -3.82 -8.28 -3.64
CA TYR A 222 -3.22 -7.94 -2.35
C TYR A 222 -2.91 -6.45 -2.11
N ILE A 223 -3.40 -5.56 -2.97
CA ILE A 223 -3.33 -4.11 -2.78
C ILE A 223 -4.61 -3.68 -2.05
N TYR A 224 -4.56 -3.53 -0.73
CA TYR A 224 -5.74 -3.17 0.09
C TYR A 224 -6.14 -1.71 0.02
N GLY A 225 -5.38 -0.94 -0.75
CA GLY A 225 -5.57 0.48 -0.83
C GLY A 225 -5.16 1.17 0.44
N SER A 226 -5.05 2.46 0.30
CA SER A 226 -4.75 3.30 1.41
C SER A 226 -5.96 3.33 2.38
N ASN A 227 -7.22 3.15 1.91
CA ASN A 227 -8.45 3.41 2.70
C ASN A 227 -8.66 2.36 3.80
N ARG A 228 -7.73 1.41 3.86
CA ARG A 228 -7.41 0.55 4.96
C ARG A 228 -7.24 1.35 6.25
N LYS A 229 -8.23 1.24 7.12
CA LYS A 229 -8.24 1.73 8.49
C LYS A 229 -7.73 0.64 9.42
N PHE A 230 -7.11 1.04 10.52
CA PHE A 230 -6.79 0.15 11.63
C PHE A 230 -7.81 0.34 12.75
N ASP A 231 -8.48 -0.73 13.17
CA ASP A 231 -9.29 -0.72 14.39
C ASP A 231 -8.38 -0.95 15.59
N TRP A 232 -8.15 0.10 16.39
CA TRP A 232 -7.26 0.04 17.54
C TRP A 232 -7.75 -0.92 18.64
N PHE A 233 -9.07 -1.07 18.81
CA PHE A 233 -9.63 -1.94 19.84
C PHE A 233 -9.69 -3.40 19.39
N GLY A 234 -9.88 -3.61 18.09
CA GLY A 234 -9.95 -4.91 17.46
C GLY A 234 -8.60 -5.49 17.05
N GLY A 235 -7.58 -4.66 16.81
CA GLY A 235 -6.25 -5.09 16.39
C GLY A 235 -6.14 -5.54 14.92
N PHE A 236 -7.09 -5.16 14.07
CA PHE A 236 -7.18 -5.59 12.67
C PHE A 236 -7.38 -4.41 11.73
N HIS A 237 -7.06 -4.60 10.46
CA HIS A 237 -7.34 -3.64 9.41
C HIS A 237 -8.64 -3.96 8.67
N TYR A 238 -9.22 -2.92 8.08
CA TYR A 238 -10.41 -3.05 7.23
C TYR A 238 -10.50 -1.86 6.29
N ASN A 239 -11.10 -2.04 5.12
CA ASN A 239 -11.31 -0.97 4.14
C ASN A 239 -12.74 -0.94 3.58
N GLN A 240 -13.57 -1.88 4.01
CA GLN A 240 -14.97 -2.02 3.64
C GLN A 240 -15.82 -2.23 4.90
N GLU A 241 -17.04 -1.70 4.91
CA GLU A 241 -17.95 -1.84 6.05
C GLU A 241 -19.41 -1.83 5.60
N TRP A 242 -20.17 -2.86 5.97
CA TRP A 242 -21.63 -2.89 5.80
C TRP A 242 -22.25 -3.93 6.73
N ASN A 243 -23.55 -3.79 7.01
CA ASN A 243 -24.29 -4.66 7.94
C ASN A 243 -23.64 -4.75 9.34
N GLY A 244 -22.97 -3.68 9.78
CA GLY A 244 -22.26 -3.63 11.07
C GLY A 244 -20.99 -4.48 11.12
N ARG A 245 -20.51 -4.98 9.97
CA ARG A 245 -19.28 -5.75 9.84
C ARG A 245 -18.23 -4.99 9.08
N LYS A 246 -16.98 -5.24 9.45
CA LYS A 246 -15.78 -4.70 8.81
C LYS A 246 -15.15 -5.80 7.98
N TYR A 247 -14.64 -5.44 6.81
CA TYR A 247 -14.00 -6.36 5.89
C TYR A 247 -12.72 -5.74 5.33
N GLN A 248 -11.74 -6.57 5.10
CA GLN A 248 -10.49 -6.21 4.45
C GLN A 248 -10.44 -6.89 3.09
N ILE A 249 -10.63 -6.10 2.03
CA ILE A 249 -10.77 -6.61 0.66
C ILE A 249 -9.73 -5.90 -0.20
N GLN A 250 -9.02 -6.62 -1.06
CA GLN A 250 -8.10 -5.98 -2.00
C GLN A 250 -8.83 -5.00 -2.94
N GLN A 251 -8.11 -4.07 -3.54
CA GLN A 251 -8.66 -3.15 -4.53
C GLN A 251 -8.89 -3.87 -5.85
N LEU A 252 -9.76 -3.30 -6.68
CA LEU A 252 -9.84 -3.66 -8.09
C LEU A 252 -9.10 -2.63 -8.93
N TRP A 253 -8.58 -3.10 -10.06
CA TRP A 253 -8.05 -2.24 -11.09
C TRP A 253 -9.19 -1.48 -11.76
N ASP A 254 -9.08 -0.16 -11.84
CA ASP A 254 -10.07 0.66 -12.52
C ASP A 254 -9.67 0.79 -14.00
N PRO A 255 -10.43 0.19 -14.94
CA PRO A 255 -10.07 0.21 -16.36
C PRO A 255 -10.14 1.60 -16.99
N GLU A 256 -10.82 2.56 -16.36
CA GLU A 256 -10.91 3.94 -16.86
C GLU A 256 -9.72 4.78 -16.41
N THR A 257 -9.30 4.65 -15.15
CA THR A 257 -8.19 5.44 -14.59
C THR A 257 -6.84 4.75 -14.70
N GLN A 258 -6.82 3.44 -14.99
CA GLN A 258 -5.62 2.61 -15.05
C GLN A 258 -4.85 2.65 -13.70
N LEU A 259 -5.58 2.54 -12.59
CA LEU A 259 -5.04 2.55 -11.22
C LEU A 259 -5.84 1.60 -10.31
N CYS A 260 -5.21 1.12 -9.23
CA CYS A 260 -5.92 0.41 -8.16
C CYS A 260 -6.72 1.41 -7.29
N GLY A 261 -8.00 1.16 -7.07
CA GLY A 261 -8.82 2.11 -6.31
C GLY A 261 -10.08 1.51 -5.70
N PRO A 262 -10.80 2.31 -4.87
CA PRO A 262 -12.23 2.32 -4.68
C PRO A 262 -12.71 3.71 -5.16
N SER A 263 -13.08 3.83 -6.44
CA SER A 263 -13.42 5.07 -7.15
C SER A 263 -13.29 6.38 -6.34
N TYR A 264 -12.13 7.04 -6.48
CA TYR A 264 -11.95 8.49 -6.28
C TYR A 264 -12.73 9.14 -5.12
N LYS A 265 -12.17 9.17 -3.90
CA LYS A 265 -12.40 10.32 -3.03
C LYS A 265 -11.42 11.41 -3.43
N LYS A 266 -11.89 12.33 -4.26
CA LYS A 266 -11.20 13.59 -4.58
C LYS A 266 -10.71 14.21 -3.26
N ALA A 267 -9.42 14.53 -3.16
CA ALA A 267 -8.82 15.27 -2.06
C ALA A 267 -9.32 16.72 -1.98
N ALA A 268 -10.58 17.01 -2.37
CA ALA A 268 -11.08 18.36 -2.66
C ALA A 268 -10.94 19.31 -1.46
N SER A 269 -11.08 18.81 -0.23
CA SER A 269 -10.84 19.60 0.99
C SER A 269 -9.37 19.96 1.18
N ASP A 270 -8.47 19.00 0.99
CA ASP A 270 -7.02 19.17 1.17
C ASP A 270 -6.42 20.00 0.03
N CYS A 271 -6.92 19.85 -1.20
CA CYS A 271 -6.51 20.67 -2.33
C CYS A 271 -6.95 22.12 -2.14
N ALA A 272 -8.15 22.36 -1.59
CA ALA A 272 -8.59 23.71 -1.23
C ALA A 272 -7.76 24.30 -0.09
N ALA A 273 -7.35 23.49 0.90
CA ALA A 273 -6.43 23.92 1.94
C ALA A 273 -5.04 24.23 1.37
N LEU A 274 -4.47 23.38 0.53
CA LEU A 274 -3.19 23.60 -0.16
C LEU A 274 -3.22 24.89 -0.99
N ALA A 275 -4.29 25.13 -1.74
CA ALA A 275 -4.47 26.36 -2.50
C ALA A 275 -4.57 27.61 -1.60
N LYS A 276 -5.02 27.49 -0.36
CA LYS A 276 -4.99 28.59 0.62
C LYS A 276 -3.60 28.79 1.22
N VAL A 277 -2.89 27.70 1.53
CA VAL A 277 -1.54 27.73 2.10
C VAL A 277 -0.53 28.25 1.08
N PHE A 278 -0.67 27.87 -0.19
CA PHE A 278 0.21 28.25 -1.29
C PHE A 278 -0.59 28.87 -2.46
N PRO A 279 -1.11 30.10 -2.32
CA PRO A 279 -2.06 30.69 -3.27
C PRO A 279 -1.47 31.00 -4.65
N THR A 280 -0.15 31.01 -4.78
CA THR A 280 0.54 31.27 -6.06
C THR A 280 0.82 29.99 -6.85
N LEU A 281 0.57 28.81 -6.28
CA LEU A 281 0.73 27.53 -6.96
C LEU A 281 -0.60 27.06 -7.53
N ASN A 282 -0.53 26.46 -8.72
CA ASN A 282 -1.67 25.77 -9.30
C ASN A 282 -1.58 24.27 -8.99
N PHE A 283 -2.48 23.81 -8.12
CA PHE A 283 -2.59 22.39 -7.76
C PHE A 283 -3.54 21.60 -8.66
N GLY A 284 -4.24 22.27 -9.59
CA GLY A 284 -5.28 21.64 -10.42
C GLY A 284 -6.46 21.10 -9.62
N ASP A 285 -7.26 20.27 -10.27
CA ASP A 285 -8.39 19.57 -9.65
C ASP A 285 -7.98 18.40 -8.73
N ASP A 286 -6.75 17.92 -8.89
CA ASP A 286 -6.15 16.85 -8.11
C ASP A 286 -4.74 17.24 -7.65
N CYS A 287 -4.67 17.79 -6.43
CA CYS A 287 -3.43 18.21 -5.82
C CYS A 287 -2.45 17.05 -5.60
N CYS A 288 -2.94 15.80 -5.48
CA CYS A 288 -2.12 14.61 -5.26
C CYS A 288 -1.25 14.21 -6.46
N ASN A 289 -1.53 14.78 -7.63
CA ASN A 289 -0.77 14.57 -8.86
C ASN A 289 -0.26 15.90 -9.44
N SER A 290 -0.28 16.97 -8.65
CA SER A 290 0.17 18.31 -9.08
C SER A 290 1.67 18.42 -9.31
N GLY A 291 2.45 17.43 -8.87
CA GLY A 291 3.90 17.50 -8.75
C GLY A 291 4.37 18.23 -7.48
N TYR A 292 3.45 18.78 -6.67
CA TYR A 292 3.76 19.50 -5.43
C TYR A 292 3.30 18.80 -4.15
N ALA A 293 2.46 17.77 -4.26
CA ALA A 293 1.99 17.01 -3.11
C ALA A 293 1.77 15.56 -3.49
N ASP A 294 2.14 14.65 -2.59
CA ASP A 294 1.81 13.23 -2.70
C ASP A 294 0.74 12.89 -1.66
N CYS A 295 -0.17 12.02 -2.06
CA CYS A 295 -1.25 11.57 -1.19
C CYS A 295 -1.16 10.07 -0.94
N THR A 296 -1.43 9.71 0.31
CA THR A 296 -1.88 8.38 0.67
C THR A 296 -3.35 8.55 0.98
N ASN A 297 -4.28 7.80 0.38
CA ASN A 297 -5.73 7.97 0.61
C ASN A 297 -6.47 9.14 0.01
N GLY A 298 -5.86 9.90 -0.89
CA GLY A 298 -6.41 11.23 -1.18
C GLY A 298 -6.35 12.15 0.04
N VAL A 299 -5.51 11.82 1.02
CA VAL A 299 -5.08 12.70 2.11
C VAL A 299 -3.66 13.13 1.78
N VAL A 300 -3.38 14.42 1.84
CA VAL A 300 -2.04 14.93 1.56
C VAL A 300 -1.09 14.46 2.66
N THR A 301 -0.11 13.63 2.29
CA THR A 301 0.90 13.08 3.21
C THR A 301 2.28 13.67 2.98
N ALA A 302 2.55 14.16 1.77
CA ALA A 302 3.78 14.86 1.45
C ALA A 302 3.49 16.19 0.74
N ILE A 303 4.26 17.21 1.07
CA ILE A 303 4.28 18.50 0.36
C ILE A 303 5.72 18.76 -0.09
N ASP A 304 5.90 18.99 -1.38
CA ASP A 304 7.16 19.35 -2.01
C ASP A 304 6.98 20.54 -2.95
N VAL A 305 7.26 21.74 -2.45
CA VAL A 305 7.11 22.99 -3.21
C VAL A 305 8.46 23.62 -3.52
N ARG A 306 9.53 22.82 -3.59
CA ARG A 306 10.87 23.34 -3.81
C ARG A 306 11.01 24.08 -5.13
N GLY A 307 11.80 25.16 -5.15
CA GLY A 307 12.17 25.85 -6.39
C GLY A 307 11.09 26.75 -7.01
N ASN A 308 10.01 27.04 -6.29
CA ASN A 308 8.84 27.77 -6.82
C ASN A 308 8.87 29.30 -6.62
N LYS A 309 10.02 29.86 -6.22
CA LYS A 309 10.20 31.30 -5.91
C LYS A 309 9.20 31.85 -4.88
N LEU A 310 8.54 30.98 -4.10
CA LEU A 310 7.53 31.37 -3.11
C LEU A 310 8.16 32.29 -2.06
N SER A 311 7.38 33.23 -1.53
CA SER A 311 7.87 34.23 -0.58
C SER A 311 6.84 34.50 0.51
N GLY A 312 7.26 35.20 1.56
CA GLY A 312 6.46 35.46 2.76
C GLY A 312 7.15 34.96 4.02
N GLU A 313 6.47 35.05 5.15
CA GLU A 313 7.01 34.63 6.45
C GLU A 313 6.83 33.11 6.65
N LEU A 314 7.91 32.43 7.00
CA LEU A 314 7.92 30.97 7.19
C LEU A 314 7.14 30.53 8.43
N LEU A 315 7.18 31.31 9.52
CA LEU A 315 6.51 30.95 10.78
C LEU A 315 4.98 30.82 10.62
N PRO A 316 4.26 31.85 10.12
CA PRO A 316 2.82 31.71 9.83
C PRO A 316 2.51 30.63 8.79
N LEU A 317 3.39 30.40 7.82
CA LEU A 317 3.22 29.33 6.85
C LEU A 317 3.23 27.95 7.52
N ILE A 318 4.20 27.70 8.41
CA ILE A 318 4.26 26.48 9.20
C ILE A 318 3.02 26.35 10.08
N ASP A 319 2.52 27.45 10.66
CA ASP A 319 1.29 27.41 11.46
C ASP A 319 0.10 26.90 10.68
N GLN A 320 -0.06 27.36 9.42
CA GLN A 320 -1.11 26.90 8.52
C GLN A 320 -0.90 25.43 8.12
N ILE A 321 0.34 25.02 7.85
CA ILE A 321 0.65 23.63 7.49
C ILE A 321 0.33 22.69 8.65
N VAL A 322 0.73 23.02 9.87
CA VAL A 322 0.44 22.22 11.06
C VAL A 322 -1.06 22.15 11.33
N TYR A 323 -1.78 23.26 11.15
CA TYR A 323 -3.23 23.32 11.33
C TYR A 323 -3.99 22.47 10.31
N HIS A 324 -3.58 22.50 9.04
CA HIS A 324 -4.29 21.82 7.96
C HIS A 324 -3.82 20.38 7.69
N PHE A 325 -2.56 20.07 7.99
CA PHE A 325 -1.92 18.80 7.65
C PHE A 325 -1.06 18.24 8.82
N PRO A 326 -1.64 18.01 10.02
CA PRO A 326 -0.89 17.51 11.17
C PRO A 326 -0.33 16.08 11.00
N TRP A 327 -0.75 15.38 9.94
CA TRP A 327 -0.36 14.01 9.59
C TRP A 327 0.75 13.90 8.53
N LEU A 328 1.40 15.01 8.15
CA LEU A 328 2.45 14.99 7.13
C LEU A 328 3.61 14.07 7.51
N ASN A 329 4.04 13.25 6.56
CA ASN A 329 5.27 12.46 6.64
C ASN A 329 6.45 13.12 5.92
N SER A 330 6.20 14.05 4.99
CA SER A 330 7.26 14.72 4.24
C SER A 330 6.91 16.18 3.96
N LEU A 331 7.81 17.07 4.35
CA LEU A 331 7.71 18.51 4.07
C LEU A 331 9.01 19.03 3.45
N ARG A 332 8.93 19.54 2.22
CA ARG A 332 10.07 20.10 1.49
C ARG A 332 9.72 21.49 0.95
N LEU A 333 10.35 22.52 1.54
CA LEU A 333 10.08 23.93 1.25
C LEU A 333 11.27 24.66 0.62
N GLY A 334 12.41 23.99 0.49
CA GLY A 334 13.68 24.62 0.10
C GLY A 334 13.72 25.29 -1.27
N SER A 335 14.78 26.07 -1.52
CA SER A 335 14.97 26.86 -2.75
C SER A 335 13.78 27.80 -3.06
N ASN A 336 13.22 28.40 -2.00
CA ASN A 336 12.21 29.46 -2.05
C ASN A 336 12.73 30.70 -1.29
N HIS A 337 11.95 31.77 -1.26
CA HIS A 337 12.28 33.05 -0.62
C HIS A 337 11.50 33.27 0.69
N PHE A 338 11.11 32.19 1.38
CA PHE A 338 10.47 32.31 2.70
C PHE A 338 11.47 32.80 3.73
N THR A 339 11.12 33.85 4.47
CA THR A 339 11.98 34.43 5.50
C THR A 339 11.52 34.05 6.90
N ALA A 340 12.45 33.91 7.82
CA ALA A 340 12.17 33.85 9.25
C ALA A 340 13.40 34.34 10.04
N ASN A 341 13.18 34.65 11.31
CA ASN A 341 14.21 35.10 12.25
C ASN A 341 14.53 34.07 13.33
N GLN A 342 14.00 32.85 13.20
CA GLN A 342 14.25 31.72 14.07
C GLN A 342 13.84 30.43 13.36
N PHE A 343 14.19 29.29 13.96
CA PHE A 343 13.67 28.00 13.50
C PHE A 343 12.16 27.92 13.78
N PRO A 344 11.35 27.34 12.86
CA PRO A 344 9.92 27.20 13.08
C PRO A 344 9.60 25.98 13.97
N ASP A 345 9.74 26.15 15.29
CA ASP A 345 9.62 25.06 16.28
C ASP A 345 8.30 24.29 16.21
N ARG A 346 7.21 24.90 15.73
CA ARG A 346 5.91 24.22 15.54
C ARG A 346 5.96 23.09 14.51
N ILE A 347 7.01 22.97 13.70
CA ILE A 347 7.26 21.77 12.90
C ILE A 347 7.31 20.51 13.79
N CYS A 348 7.72 20.64 15.06
CA CYS A 348 7.75 19.56 16.02
C CYS A 348 6.35 19.01 16.39
N GLU A 349 5.25 19.67 15.99
CA GLU A 349 3.88 19.16 16.13
C GLU A 349 3.51 18.14 15.02
N LEU A 350 4.30 18.05 13.95
CA LEU A 350 4.12 17.06 12.88
C LEU A 350 4.71 15.70 13.31
N LEU A 351 4.01 15.01 14.21
CA LEU A 351 4.51 13.79 14.87
C LEU A 351 4.80 12.62 13.91
N PHE A 352 4.26 12.65 12.69
CA PHE A 352 4.47 11.64 11.65
C PHE A 352 5.59 11.98 10.68
N LEU A 353 6.28 13.11 10.87
CA LEU A 353 7.26 13.62 9.92
C LEU A 353 8.48 12.70 9.84
N GLN A 354 8.73 12.17 8.64
CA GLN A 354 9.86 11.33 8.29
C GLN A 354 10.94 12.10 7.52
N THR A 355 10.52 13.05 6.67
CA THR A 355 11.42 13.91 5.90
C THR A 355 11.11 15.39 6.10
N LEU A 356 12.12 16.16 6.49
CA LEU A 356 12.08 17.62 6.53
C LEU A 356 13.22 18.21 5.69
N SER A 357 12.88 19.10 4.76
CA SER A 357 13.86 19.84 3.97
C SER A 357 13.54 21.33 3.90
N LEU A 358 14.40 22.15 4.50
CA LEU A 358 14.32 23.61 4.54
C LEU A 358 15.52 24.28 3.83
N ASN A 359 16.18 23.55 2.92
CA ASN A 359 17.40 23.98 2.24
C ASN A 359 17.25 25.34 1.54
N SER A 360 18.32 26.13 1.51
CA SER A 360 18.40 27.39 0.76
C SER A 360 17.25 28.37 1.09
N LEU A 361 16.75 28.36 2.33
CA LEU A 361 15.80 29.36 2.83
C LEU A 361 16.53 30.44 3.64
N PRO A 362 16.24 31.74 3.44
CA PRO A 362 16.87 32.83 4.18
C PRO A 362 16.32 32.95 5.61
N ILE A 363 16.70 32.01 6.48
CA ILE A 363 16.30 31.99 7.89
C ILE A 363 17.44 32.52 8.75
N THR A 364 17.22 33.67 9.37
CA THR A 364 18.21 34.32 10.24
C THR A 364 18.09 33.80 11.67
N ASN A 365 19.20 33.78 12.42
CA ASN A 365 19.27 33.32 13.82
C ASN A 365 18.62 31.94 14.09
N ALA A 366 18.54 31.07 13.10
CA ALA A 366 17.99 29.74 13.25
C ALA A 366 18.96 28.86 14.05
N GLN A 367 18.50 28.37 15.20
CA GLN A 367 19.19 27.34 15.98
C GLN A 367 18.41 26.04 15.87
N LEU A 368 19.10 24.91 15.91
CA LEU A 368 18.43 23.60 15.90
C LEU A 368 17.73 23.38 17.25
N PRO A 369 16.40 23.18 17.29
CA PRO A 369 15.72 22.91 18.55
C PRO A 369 15.83 21.43 18.92
N ASP A 370 15.93 21.14 20.22
CA ASP A 370 15.89 19.76 20.74
C ASP A 370 14.60 19.03 20.32
N CYS A 371 13.50 19.77 20.17
CA CYS A 371 12.22 19.19 19.77
C CYS A 371 12.24 18.53 18.39
N LEU A 372 13.19 18.90 17.52
CA LEU A 372 13.29 18.27 16.21
C LEU A 372 13.71 16.79 16.34
N PHE A 373 14.51 16.49 17.35
CA PHE A 373 15.10 15.17 17.55
C PHE A 373 14.25 14.26 18.44
N ILE A 374 13.13 14.74 19.01
CA ILE A 374 12.10 13.89 19.64
C ILE A 374 11.11 13.30 18.62
N LEU A 375 11.11 13.77 17.37
CA LEU A 375 10.25 13.25 16.31
C LEU A 375 10.64 11.80 16.00
N PHE A 376 9.91 10.85 16.58
CA PHE A 376 10.21 9.42 16.58
C PHE A 376 10.13 8.75 15.20
N GLN A 377 9.66 9.46 14.18
CA GLN A 377 9.68 8.98 12.79
C GLN A 377 10.70 9.72 11.91
N LEU A 378 11.38 10.75 12.41
CA LEU A 378 12.24 11.60 11.58
C LEU A 378 13.49 10.85 11.13
N GLU A 379 13.51 10.47 9.85
CA GLU A 379 14.62 9.76 9.23
C GLU A 379 15.57 10.69 8.48
N SER A 380 15.08 11.82 7.99
CA SER A 380 15.84 12.67 7.07
C SER A 380 15.58 14.14 7.35
N PHE A 381 16.61 14.84 7.82
CA PHE A 381 16.58 16.28 8.01
C PHE A 381 17.67 16.97 7.19
N SER A 382 17.27 18.00 6.43
CA SER A 382 18.16 18.79 5.59
C SER A 382 17.87 20.27 5.71
N MET A 383 18.91 21.06 5.95
CA MET A 383 18.84 22.52 6.06
C MET A 383 20.13 23.18 5.55
N THR A 384 20.58 22.77 4.36
CA THR A 384 21.78 23.27 3.68
C THR A 384 21.63 24.76 3.33
N SER A 385 22.69 25.56 3.48
CA SER A 385 22.70 26.96 3.01
C SER A 385 21.52 27.80 3.51
N SER A 386 21.09 27.62 4.76
CA SER A 386 19.86 28.22 5.30
C SER A 386 20.10 29.16 6.49
N GLY A 387 21.36 29.50 6.76
CA GLY A 387 21.71 30.46 7.81
C GLY A 387 21.66 29.91 9.24
N LEU A 388 21.70 28.57 9.42
CA LEU A 388 21.77 27.97 10.76
C LEU A 388 22.99 28.48 11.54
N VAL A 389 22.79 28.81 12.81
CA VAL A 389 23.79 29.31 13.76
C VAL A 389 23.73 28.49 15.06
N GLY A 390 24.71 28.70 15.94
CA GLY A 390 24.78 27.98 17.21
C GLY A 390 25.37 26.58 17.05
N GLU A 391 25.27 25.79 18.10
CA GLU A 391 25.85 24.43 18.14
C GLU A 391 24.85 23.38 17.65
N ILE A 392 25.36 22.22 17.25
CA ILE A 392 24.53 21.02 17.10
C ILE A 392 24.19 20.55 18.52
N PRO A 393 22.91 20.46 18.92
CA PRO A 393 22.54 20.15 20.29
C PRO A 393 23.09 18.79 20.75
N ALA A 394 23.54 18.71 21.99
CA ALA A 394 23.98 17.45 22.62
C ALA A 394 22.79 16.58 23.06
N PHE A 395 21.84 16.38 22.14
CA PHE A 395 20.62 15.62 22.36
C PHE A 395 20.90 14.11 22.45
N ASP A 396 19.94 13.36 22.99
CA ASP A 396 20.00 11.89 23.09
C ASP A 396 19.66 11.22 21.76
N PHE A 397 20.56 11.37 20.79
CA PHE A 397 20.41 10.74 19.47
C PHE A 397 20.37 9.22 19.55
N GLU A 398 21.00 8.59 20.54
CA GLU A 398 21.03 7.14 20.70
C GLU A 398 19.59 6.59 20.76
N ASN A 399 18.73 7.18 21.58
CA ASN A 399 17.39 6.68 21.84
C ASN A 399 16.28 7.31 20.98
N PHE A 400 16.55 8.45 20.35
CA PHE A 400 15.49 9.26 19.72
C PHE A 400 15.83 9.70 18.30
N ALA A 401 14.76 9.98 17.54
CA ALA A 401 14.65 10.10 16.08
C ALA A 401 15.44 9.04 15.30
N PRO A 402 14.83 8.14 14.51
CA PRO A 402 15.52 7.12 13.70
C PRO A 402 16.27 7.73 12.49
N LEU A 403 17.06 8.76 12.76
CA LEU A 403 17.71 9.62 11.80
C LEU A 403 18.72 8.82 10.98
N LYS A 404 18.48 8.78 9.67
CA LYS A 404 19.35 8.18 8.66
C LYS A 404 20.17 9.25 7.95
N ARG A 405 19.61 10.45 7.76
CA ARG A 405 20.25 11.56 7.05
C ARG A 405 20.18 12.85 7.85
N LEU A 406 21.34 13.43 8.14
CA LEU A 406 21.48 14.76 8.71
C LEU A 406 22.37 15.62 7.79
N ILE A 407 21.78 16.59 7.11
CA ILE A 407 22.45 17.41 6.09
C ILE A 407 22.35 18.88 6.49
N LEU A 408 23.45 19.45 7.00
CA LEU A 408 23.53 20.81 7.54
C LEU A 408 24.67 21.61 6.91
N SER A 409 25.07 21.24 5.69
CA SER A 409 26.20 21.86 4.99
C SER A 409 26.00 23.35 4.71
N ASN A 410 27.11 24.08 4.61
CA ASN A 410 27.15 25.49 4.23
C ASN A 410 26.28 26.40 5.14
N ASN A 411 26.35 26.19 6.45
CA ASN A 411 25.74 27.06 7.44
C ASN A 411 26.83 27.74 8.30
N ASN A 412 26.42 28.40 9.39
CA ASN A 412 27.29 29.10 10.33
C ASN A 412 27.32 28.40 11.70
N LEU A 413 27.21 27.06 11.72
CA LEU A 413 27.25 26.28 12.96
C LEU A 413 28.60 26.42 13.66
N THR A 414 28.57 26.42 14.98
CA THR A 414 29.71 26.59 15.90
C THR A 414 29.85 25.39 16.83
N GLY A 415 30.90 25.38 17.66
CA GLY A 415 31.09 24.34 18.68
C GLY A 415 31.58 23.01 18.09
N SER A 416 31.43 21.92 18.84
CA SER A 416 31.89 20.59 18.44
C SER A 416 30.75 19.67 17.99
N ILE A 417 31.08 18.65 17.19
CA ILE A 417 30.13 17.59 16.85
C ILE A 417 29.84 16.76 18.13
N PRO A 418 28.58 16.67 18.60
CA PRO A 418 28.24 15.93 19.81
C PRO A 418 28.61 14.46 19.71
N THR A 419 29.20 13.92 20.78
CA THR A 419 29.53 12.49 20.87
C THR A 419 28.27 11.61 20.87
N SER A 420 27.13 12.13 21.35
CA SER A 420 25.84 11.43 21.29
C SER A 420 25.37 11.19 19.85
N LEU A 421 25.62 12.11 18.92
CA LEU A 421 25.29 11.92 17.50
C LEU A 421 26.05 10.74 16.89
N ALA A 422 27.27 10.50 17.35
CA ALA A 422 28.11 9.38 16.92
C ALA A 422 27.62 8.01 17.41
N LYS A 423 26.69 7.99 18.37
CA LYS A 423 26.05 6.78 18.86
C LYS A 423 24.79 6.41 18.06
N LYS A 424 24.34 7.26 17.12
CA LYS A 424 23.18 6.96 16.27
C LYS A 424 23.56 5.90 15.24
N ASP A 425 23.16 4.67 15.49
CA ASP A 425 23.40 3.51 14.63
C ASP A 425 22.64 3.57 13.29
N THR A 426 21.47 4.21 13.25
CA THR A 426 20.70 4.40 12.00
C THR A 426 21.31 5.45 11.07
N LEU A 427 22.20 6.33 11.57
CA LEU A 427 22.73 7.45 10.80
C LEU A 427 23.67 6.92 9.72
N THR A 428 23.35 7.22 8.46
CA THR A 428 24.10 6.76 7.28
C THR A 428 24.71 7.91 6.49
N TYR A 429 24.13 9.10 6.60
CA TYR A 429 24.62 10.31 5.94
C TYR A 429 24.69 11.47 6.93
N LEU A 430 25.89 12.03 7.10
CA LEU A 430 26.14 13.22 7.90
C LEU A 430 26.96 14.23 7.09
N PHE A 431 26.33 15.33 6.65
CA PHE A 431 27.01 16.38 5.90
C PHE A 431 27.03 17.68 6.71
N LEU A 432 28.24 18.08 7.12
CA LEU A 432 28.50 19.30 7.91
C LEU A 432 29.49 20.24 7.22
N ASN A 433 29.94 19.91 6.00
CA ASN A 433 30.93 20.69 5.27
C ASN A 433 30.44 22.13 5.04
N GLY A 434 31.37 23.09 5.03
CA GLY A 434 31.02 24.51 4.80
C GLY A 434 30.51 25.25 6.04
N ASN A 435 30.53 24.63 7.22
CA ASN A 435 30.42 25.32 8.51
C ASN A 435 31.83 25.66 9.01
N SER A 436 32.29 26.89 8.78
CA SER A 436 33.68 27.29 9.07
C SER A 436 34.00 27.41 10.56
N ASN A 437 32.99 27.48 11.42
CA ASN A 437 33.16 27.71 12.85
C ASN A 437 32.94 26.44 13.69
N LEU A 438 32.70 25.29 13.06
CA LEU A 438 32.76 23.99 13.75
C LEU A 438 34.21 23.71 14.16
N SER A 439 34.39 23.17 15.35
CA SER A 439 35.68 22.99 16.00
C SER A 439 35.70 21.70 16.84
N GLY A 440 36.85 21.35 17.40
CA GLY A 440 37.01 20.12 18.20
C GLY A 440 37.17 18.84 17.36
N PRO A 441 37.39 17.69 18.01
CA PRO A 441 37.66 16.43 17.32
C PRO A 441 36.39 15.83 16.72
N VAL A 442 36.53 15.07 15.62
CA VAL A 442 35.48 14.15 15.16
C VAL A 442 35.30 13.05 16.21
N PRO A 443 34.08 12.81 16.74
CA PRO A 443 33.84 11.71 17.67
C PRO A 443 34.19 10.33 17.09
N ASN A 444 34.84 9.48 17.89
CA ASN A 444 35.28 8.14 17.48
C ASN A 444 34.17 7.20 16.98
N GLY A 445 32.91 7.42 17.35
CA GLY A 445 31.78 6.64 16.83
C GLY A 445 31.61 6.76 15.30
N PHE A 446 32.13 7.85 14.71
CA PHE A 446 32.11 8.03 13.27
C PHE A 446 33.22 7.28 12.52
N ASN A 447 34.14 6.59 13.22
CA ASN A 447 35.24 5.85 12.59
C ASN A 447 34.72 4.71 11.68
N GLY A 448 33.52 4.19 11.95
CA GLY A 448 32.82 3.20 11.13
C GLY A 448 32.24 3.75 9.82
N PHE A 449 32.17 5.08 9.64
CA PHE A 449 31.79 5.70 8.36
C PHE A 449 32.89 5.59 7.29
N GLY A 450 34.01 4.92 7.60
CA GLY A 450 35.04 4.52 6.63
C GLY A 450 36.22 5.48 6.49
N GLY A 451 36.49 6.34 7.47
CA GLY A 451 37.63 7.26 7.41
C GLY A 451 38.30 7.51 8.76
N LEU A 452 39.43 6.84 9.02
CA LEU A 452 40.49 7.38 9.87
C LEU A 452 41.90 6.93 9.43
N SER A 453 42.76 7.95 9.29
CA SER A 453 44.22 8.02 9.57
C SER A 453 45.28 7.78 8.47
N ALA A 454 46.10 8.84 8.31
CA ALA A 454 47.55 8.96 8.00
C ALA A 454 48.12 8.68 6.58
N SER A 455 48.32 9.77 5.81
CA SER A 455 49.44 10.02 4.87
C SER A 455 49.60 9.08 3.63
N PRO A 456 50.51 9.39 2.69
CA PRO A 456 50.23 10.08 1.44
C PRO A 456 50.25 9.10 0.25
N LEU A 457 49.22 9.11 -0.60
CA LEU A 457 49.29 9.00 -2.08
C LEU A 457 47.91 8.65 -2.68
N ALA A 458 47.46 9.58 -3.52
CA ALA A 458 46.62 9.47 -4.72
C ALA A 458 45.24 8.76 -4.66
N ASN A 459 44.23 9.63 -4.78
CA ASN A 459 42.91 9.45 -5.42
C ASN A 459 41.78 8.82 -4.58
N VAL A 460 41.22 9.64 -3.67
CA VAL A 460 39.79 10.05 -3.44
C VAL A 460 39.67 10.56 -1.95
N PRO A 461 38.90 11.63 -1.62
CA PRO A 461 39.29 12.68 -0.63
C PRO A 461 38.87 12.51 0.85
N TYR A 462 39.50 13.35 1.69
CA TYR A 462 39.81 13.33 3.13
C TYR A 462 38.99 14.34 3.96
N CYS A 463 38.68 14.08 5.25
CA CYS A 463 38.06 15.04 6.18
C CYS A 463 39.12 15.87 6.95
N ASP A 464 39.14 17.20 6.76
CA ASP A 464 39.93 18.13 7.57
C ASP A 464 39.03 19.11 8.34
N LEU A 465 38.98 18.96 9.68
CA LEU A 465 38.27 19.88 10.60
C LEU A 465 39.08 21.13 10.96
N THR A 466 40.28 21.33 10.41
CA THR A 466 41.07 22.58 10.60
C THR A 466 40.75 23.66 9.56
N GLY A 467 39.74 23.42 8.73
CA GLY A 467 39.26 24.38 7.74
C GLY A 467 39.88 24.13 6.37
N THR A 468 39.42 23.09 5.67
CA THR A 468 39.03 23.10 4.24
C THR A 468 38.68 21.67 3.76
N LYS A 469 37.37 21.39 3.64
CA LYS A 469 36.70 20.38 2.78
C LYS A 469 36.46 18.94 3.32
N LEU A 470 35.15 18.63 3.30
CA LEU A 470 34.34 17.40 3.11
C LEU A 470 34.52 16.12 3.96
N CYS A 471 33.36 15.54 4.33
CA CYS A 471 33.18 14.14 4.72
C CYS A 471 32.13 13.48 3.80
N ILE A 472 32.48 12.38 3.11
CA ILE A 472 31.57 11.57 2.28
C ILE A 472 31.77 10.07 2.60
N PRO A 473 30.70 9.25 2.71
CA PRO A 473 30.80 7.79 2.87
C PRO A 473 31.37 7.06 1.65
N LYS A 474 31.92 5.87 1.88
CA LYS A 474 32.38 4.94 0.84
C LYS A 474 31.20 4.43 -0.01
N GLY A 475 31.27 4.62 -1.33
CA GLY A 475 30.29 4.07 -2.30
C GLY A 475 29.27 5.06 -2.85
N TYR A 476 29.37 6.36 -2.56
CA TYR A 476 28.50 7.37 -3.15
C TYR A 476 28.79 7.54 -4.66
N THR A 477 27.80 7.24 -5.51
CA THR A 477 27.82 7.45 -6.98
C THR A 477 26.89 8.60 -7.43
N GLY A 478 26.36 9.40 -6.48
CA GLY A 478 25.48 10.53 -6.79
C GLY A 478 26.22 11.78 -7.28
N PRO A 479 25.49 12.80 -7.78
CA PRO A 479 26.10 14.00 -8.34
C PRO A 479 26.87 14.77 -7.27
N THR A 480 28.17 14.95 -7.50
CA THR A 480 29.02 15.81 -6.68
C THR A 480 28.58 17.25 -6.80
N CYS A 481 28.03 17.84 -5.73
CA CYS A 481 27.65 19.26 -5.71
C CYS A 481 28.91 20.15 -5.75
N GLY A 482 29.27 20.61 -6.95
CA GLY A 482 29.85 21.93 -7.13
C GLY A 482 28.70 22.94 -7.17
N ALA A 483 28.77 24.02 -6.38
CA ALA A 483 27.80 25.11 -6.43
C ALA A 483 27.75 25.80 -7.82
N PRO A 484 26.72 26.59 -8.20
CA PRO A 484 25.40 26.79 -7.59
C PRO A 484 24.28 26.50 -8.62
N ALA A 485 23.67 25.32 -8.57
CA ALA A 485 22.40 25.06 -9.26
C ALA A 485 21.77 23.78 -8.69
N CYS A 486 21.01 23.91 -7.61
CA CYS A 486 19.97 23.01 -7.11
C CYS A 486 19.21 23.73 -5.99
#